data_AF-A0A428VV71-F1
#
_entry.id   AF-A0A428VV71-F1
#
_cell.length_a   1.000
_cell.length_b   1.000
_cell.length_c   1.000
_cell.angle_alpha   90.00
_cell.angle_beta   90.00
_cell.angle_gamma   90.00
#
_symmetry.space_group_name_H-M   'P 1'
#
loop_
_entity.id
_entity.type
_entity.pdbx_description
1 polymer ?
#
loop_
_entity_poly.entity_id
_entity_poly.type
_entity_poly.pdbx_seq_one_letter_code
_entity_poly.pdbx_strand_id
1 'polypeptide(L)'
;MGIEEKLPSGILLTSVEKLSNWARKSSFWGATFGLACCAIEMMAAGGPHYDLGRWGMEVFRASPRQADLMIVAGRVSQKMAPVVRTIYDQMPEPRSVI
;
A
#
# COMPACT_ATOMS: atom_id res chain seq x y z
N MET A 1 -14.78 2.65 -2.68
CA MET A 1 -16.13 2.27 -3.13
C MET A 1 -16.23 0.75 -3.07
N GLY A 2 -16.66 0.26 -1.91
CA GLY A 2 -16.85 -1.16 -1.66
C GLY A 2 -18.15 -1.66 -2.27
N ILE A 3 -18.24 -2.98 -2.39
CA ILE A 3 -19.43 -3.74 -2.81
C ILE A 3 -20.63 -3.49 -1.85
N GLU A 4 -20.35 -2.83 -0.73
CA GLU A 4 -21.18 -2.42 0.40
C GLU A 4 -22.39 -1.54 0.03
N GLU A 5 -22.27 -0.65 -0.96
CA GLU A 5 -23.34 0.33 -1.26
C GLU A 5 -24.46 -0.23 -2.15
N LYS A 6 -24.26 -1.40 -2.77
CA LYS A 6 -25.16 -1.94 -3.81
C LYS A 6 -25.99 -3.15 -3.39
N LEU A 7 -25.81 -3.74 -2.19
CA LEU A 7 -26.47 -5.00 -1.83
C LEU A 7 -27.00 -5.02 -0.38
N PRO A 8 -28.19 -5.61 -0.12
CA PRO A 8 -28.76 -5.75 1.21
C PRO A 8 -27.90 -6.69 2.07
N SER A 9 -27.52 -6.24 3.28
CA SER A 9 -26.58 -6.91 4.17
C SER A 9 -27.11 -8.25 4.70
N GLY A 10 -26.38 -9.34 4.42
CA GLY A 10 -26.66 -10.69 4.91
C GLY A 10 -25.39 -11.44 5.33
N ILE A 11 -25.53 -12.53 6.08
CA ILE A 11 -24.41 -13.34 6.63
C ILE A 11 -23.43 -13.81 5.53
N LEU A 12 -23.95 -14.11 4.33
CA LEU A 12 -23.15 -14.50 3.17
C LEU A 12 -22.26 -13.37 2.64
N LEU A 13 -22.77 -12.13 2.56
CA LEU A 13 -21.98 -10.97 2.15
C LEU A 13 -20.87 -10.69 3.15
N THR A 14 -21.16 -10.75 4.46
CA THR A 14 -20.12 -10.53 5.49
C THR A 14 -18.99 -11.56 5.42
N SER A 15 -19.29 -12.79 4.98
CA SER A 15 -18.28 -13.85 4.84
C SER A 15 -17.40 -13.63 3.60
N VAL A 16 -18.01 -13.21 2.49
CA VAL A 16 -17.29 -12.86 1.24
C VAL A 16 -16.44 -11.60 1.43
N GLU A 17 -16.96 -10.60 2.13
CA GLU A 17 -16.23 -9.38 2.48
C GLU A 17 -15.05 -9.67 3.40
N LYS A 18 -15.24 -10.51 4.43
CA LYS A 18 -14.13 -10.97 5.29
C LYS A 18 -13.03 -11.64 4.47
N LEU A 19 -13.39 -12.48 3.50
CA LEU A 19 -12.41 -13.12 2.62
C LEU A 19 -11.69 -12.11 1.73
N SER A 20 -12.43 -11.18 1.10
CA SER A 20 -11.84 -10.14 0.24
C SER A 20 -10.91 -9.21 1.02
N ASN A 21 -11.33 -8.77 2.21
CA ASN A 21 -10.54 -7.92 3.08
C ASN A 21 -9.32 -8.65 3.64
N TRP A 22 -9.44 -9.94 3.96
CA TRP A 22 -8.30 -10.77 4.35
C TRP A 22 -7.29 -10.90 3.22
N ALA A 23 -7.76 -11.19 1.99
CA ALA A 23 -6.89 -11.31 0.82
C ALA A 23 -6.08 -10.02 0.60
N ARG A 24 -6.75 -8.86 0.56
CA ARG A 24 -6.08 -7.56 0.42
C ARG A 24 -5.11 -7.26 1.56
N LYS A 25 -5.49 -7.57 2.81
CA LYS A 25 -4.63 -7.37 3.98
C LYS A 25 -3.37 -8.24 3.94
N SER A 26 -3.45 -9.42 3.34
CA SER A 26 -2.36 -10.40 3.30
C SER A 26 -1.35 -10.17 2.17
N SER A 27 -1.61 -9.24 1.24
CA SER A 27 -0.84 -9.10 0.00
C SER A 27 -0.60 -7.65 -0.41
N PHE A 28 0.02 -6.85 0.46
CA PHE A 28 0.37 -5.47 0.14
C PHE A 28 1.69 -5.37 -0.63
N TRP A 29 1.68 -4.71 -1.77
CA TRP A 29 2.87 -4.39 -2.56
C TRP A 29 3.19 -2.90 -2.42
N GLY A 30 4.25 -2.63 -1.68
CA GLY A 30 4.73 -1.28 -1.42
C GLY A 30 5.34 -0.61 -2.66
N ALA A 31 4.92 0.61 -2.96
CA ALA A 31 5.62 1.52 -3.85
C ALA A 31 6.85 2.06 -3.12
N THR A 32 8.04 1.86 -3.69
CA THR A 32 9.29 2.36 -3.10
C THR A 32 9.35 3.88 -3.21
N PHE A 33 9.09 4.57 -2.09
CA PHE A 33 9.12 6.03 -2.07
C PHE A 33 9.94 6.57 -0.89
N GLY A 34 11.26 6.51 -1.06
CA GLY A 34 12.23 7.05 -0.10
C GLY A 34 12.61 8.50 -0.41
N LEU A 35 12.43 9.40 0.56
CA LEU A 35 12.73 10.84 0.42
C LEU A 35 13.92 11.30 1.26
N ALA A 36 14.12 10.70 2.44
CA ALA A 36 15.15 11.11 3.38
C ALA A 36 15.63 9.92 4.22
N CYS A 37 16.03 10.14 5.47
CA CYS A 37 16.55 9.12 6.39
C CYS A 37 15.60 7.92 6.59
N CYS A 38 14.29 8.15 6.63
CA CYS A 38 13.30 7.06 6.79
C CYS A 38 13.31 6.06 5.62
N ALA A 39 13.90 6.40 4.48
CA ALA A 39 14.08 5.47 3.37
C ALA A 39 15.02 4.31 3.76
N ILE A 40 16.07 4.59 4.53
CA ILE A 40 17.02 3.56 4.98
C ILE A 40 16.35 2.62 5.98
N GLU A 41 15.49 3.17 6.84
CA GLU A 41 14.68 2.37 7.77
C GLU A 41 13.68 1.49 7.03
N MET A 42 13.05 2.01 5.96
CA MET A 42 12.18 1.20 5.09
C MET A 42 12.94 0.05 4.44
N MET A 43 14.15 0.29 3.93
CA MET A 43 14.98 -0.75 3.33
C MET A 43 15.44 -1.78 4.36
N ALA A 44 15.80 -1.34 5.57
CA ALA A 44 16.16 -2.22 6.67
C ALA A 44 14.97 -3.09 7.11
N ALA A 45 13.76 -2.53 7.12
CA ALA A 45 12.53 -3.26 7.42
C ALA A 45 12.25 -4.37 6.38
N GLY A 46 12.58 -4.13 5.11
CA GLY A 46 12.54 -5.16 4.06
C GLY A 46 13.71 -6.15 4.09
N GLY A 47 14.72 -5.92 4.93
CA GLY A 47 15.86 -6.82 5.08
C GLY A 47 15.57 -8.04 5.95
N PRO A 48 16.49 -9.01 6.01
CA PRO A 48 16.27 -10.30 6.70
C PRO A 48 16.10 -10.18 8.22
N HIS A 49 16.51 -9.06 8.82
CA HIS A 49 16.37 -8.84 10.26
C HIS A 49 14.92 -8.59 10.70
N TYR A 50 14.14 -7.90 9.86
CA TYR A 50 12.76 -7.52 10.17
C TYR A 50 11.73 -8.17 9.23
N ASP A 51 12.16 -8.62 8.04
CA ASP A 51 11.44 -9.43 7.07
C ASP A 51 9.96 -9.03 6.89
N LEU A 52 9.75 -7.93 6.17
CA LEU A 52 8.41 -7.53 5.71
C LEU A 52 7.76 -8.59 4.80
N GLY A 53 8.53 -9.50 4.20
CA GLY A 53 8.02 -10.60 3.40
C GLY A 53 7.09 -11.54 4.15
N ARG A 54 7.26 -11.68 5.46
CA ARG A 54 6.34 -12.44 6.33
C ARG A 54 4.89 -11.96 6.26
N TRP A 55 4.68 -10.68 5.98
CA TRP A 55 3.35 -10.05 5.91
C TRP A 55 2.85 -9.88 4.47
N GLY A 56 3.51 -10.51 3.50
CA GLY A 56 3.19 -10.36 2.07
C GLY A 56 3.73 -9.08 1.44
N MET A 57 4.57 -8.33 2.18
CA MET A 57 5.16 -7.04 1.79
C MET A 57 6.59 -7.14 1.26
N GLU A 58 7.02 -8.31 0.80
CA GLU A 58 8.37 -8.53 0.26
C GLU A 58 8.64 -7.69 -0.98
N VAL A 59 7.61 -7.56 -1.83
CA VAL A 59 7.79 -7.05 -3.19
C VAL A 59 7.56 -5.56 -3.21
N PHE A 60 8.65 -4.85 -3.01
CA PHE A 60 8.74 -3.42 -3.25
C PHE A 60 8.81 -3.13 -4.76
N ARG A 61 7.74 -2.57 -5.33
CA ARG A 61 7.66 -2.23 -6.75
C ARG A 61 8.03 -0.75 -6.96
N ALA A 62 8.97 -0.50 -7.86
CA ALA A 62 9.33 0.86 -8.26
C ALA A 62 8.27 1.53 -9.14
N SER A 63 7.39 0.76 -9.77
CA SER A 63 6.31 1.29 -10.61
C SER A 63 5.02 1.46 -9.79
N PRO A 64 4.41 2.66 -9.73
CA PRO A 64 3.21 2.91 -8.94
C PRO A 64 1.97 2.17 -9.47
N ARG A 65 1.94 1.81 -10.76
CA ARG A 65 0.81 1.08 -11.35
C ARG A 65 0.67 -0.37 -10.87
N GLN A 66 1.74 -0.92 -10.31
CA GLN A 66 1.77 -2.30 -9.80
C GLN A 66 1.72 -2.34 -8.26
N ALA A 67 1.68 -1.18 -7.60
CA ALA A 67 1.67 -1.10 -6.15
C ALA A 67 0.31 -0.63 -5.66
N ASP A 68 -0.11 -1.13 -4.51
CA ASP A 68 -1.36 -0.80 -3.83
C ASP A 68 -1.12 -0.08 -2.50
N LEU A 69 0.12 -0.09 -1.98
CA LEU A 69 0.51 0.65 -0.79
C LEU A 69 1.60 1.68 -1.13
N MET A 70 1.45 2.94 -0.75
CA MET A 70 2.47 3.97 -0.88
C MET A 70 2.97 4.41 0.49
N ILE A 71 4.26 4.19 0.77
CA ILE A 71 4.89 4.60 2.03
C ILE A 71 5.69 5.87 1.80
N VAL A 72 5.30 6.99 2.41
CA VAL A 72 6.00 8.27 2.29
C VAL A 72 7.14 8.36 3.30
N ALA A 73 8.26 7.72 2.99
CA ALA A 73 9.38 7.63 3.92
C ALA A 73 10.32 8.83 3.84
N GLY A 74 9.97 9.88 4.59
CA GLY A 74 10.84 11.00 4.90
C GLY A 74 10.16 12.36 4.70
N ARG A 75 10.95 13.43 4.81
CA ARG A 75 10.42 14.79 4.67
C ARG A 75 9.93 15.05 3.24
N VAL A 76 8.73 15.58 3.10
CA VAL A 76 8.20 16.09 1.83
C VAL A 76 8.53 17.58 1.71
N SER A 77 9.37 17.95 0.74
CA SER A 77 9.60 19.37 0.42
C SER A 77 8.46 19.93 -0.41
N GLN A 78 8.25 21.25 -0.39
CA GLN A 78 7.22 21.90 -1.22
C GLN A 78 7.40 21.62 -2.71
N LYS A 79 8.66 21.48 -3.17
CA LYS A 79 8.97 21.08 -4.55
C LYS A 79 8.52 19.64 -4.86
N MET A 80 8.54 18.76 -3.86
CA MET A 80 8.18 17.33 -4.03
C MET A 80 6.67 17.08 -3.91
N ALA A 81 5.92 17.97 -3.26
CA ALA A 81 4.47 17.85 -3.09
C ALA A 81 3.67 17.52 -4.39
N PRO A 82 3.87 18.21 -5.53
CA PRO A 82 3.12 17.88 -6.75
C PRO A 82 3.52 16.53 -7.36
N VAL A 83 4.76 16.08 -7.15
CA VAL A 83 5.26 14.79 -7.65
C VAL A 83 4.62 13.64 -6.88
N VAL A 84 4.58 13.75 -5.55
CA VAL A 84 3.90 12.79 -4.66
C VAL A 84 2.45 12.63 -5.09
N ARG A 85 1.76 13.75 -5.34
CA ARG A 85 0.37 13.72 -5.77
C ARG A 85 0.19 13.00 -7.10
N THR A 86 1.03 13.30 -8.07
CA THR A 86 0.99 12.66 -9.40
C THR A 86 1.21 11.15 -9.32
N ILE A 87 2.14 10.71 -8.46
CA ILE A 87 2.40 9.28 -8.25
C ILE A 87 1.18 8.60 -7.62
N TYR A 88 0.61 9.21 -6.60
CA TYR A 88 -0.60 8.70 -5.94
C TYR A 88 -1.77 8.58 -6.92
N ASP A 89 -1.95 9.55 -7.82
CA ASP A 89 -3.00 9.53 -8.85
C ASP A 89 -2.80 8.44 -9.92
N GLN A 90 -1.56 7.93 -10.08
CA GLN A 90 -1.25 6.85 -11.03
C GLN A 90 -1.43 5.44 -10.45
N MET A 91 -1.72 5.31 -9.15
CA MET A 91 -1.89 4.01 -8.50
C MET A 91 -3.31 3.45 -8.71
N PRO A 92 -3.46 2.13 -8.90
CA PRO A 92 -4.77 1.48 -9.03
C PRO A 92 -5.57 1.56 -7.72
N GLU A 93 -6.90 1.60 -7.83
CA GLU A 93 -7.80 1.47 -6.67
C GLU A 93 -8.02 -0.03 -6.36
N PRO A 94 -7.94 -0.48 -5.09
CA PRO A 94 -7.77 0.28 -3.85
C PRO A 94 -6.31 0.54 -3.48
N ARG A 95 -5.99 1.80 -3.17
CA ARG A 95 -4.66 2.24 -2.75
C ARG A 95 -4.67 2.76 -1.32
N SER A 96 -3.62 2.43 -0.56
CA SER A 96 -3.40 2.90 0.81
C SER A 96 -2.14 3.77 0.89
N VAL A 97 -2.13 4.76 1.78
CA VAL A 97 -0.96 5.62 2.02
C VAL A 97 -0.59 5.55 3.50
N ILE A 98 0.71 5.40 3.79
CA ILE A 98 1.29 5.41 5.13
C ILE A 98 2.41 6.45 5.19
#